data_AF-A0A935I844-F1
#
_entry.id   AF-A0A935I844-F1
#
_cell.length_a   1.000
_cell.length_b   1.000
_cell.length_c   1.000
_cell.angle_alpha   90.00
_cell.angle_beta   90.00
_cell.angle_gamma   90.00
#
_symmetry.space_group_name_H-M   'P 1'
#
loop_
_entity.id
_entity.type
_entity.pdbx_description
1 polymer ?
#
loop_
_entity_poly.entity_id
_entity_poly.type
_entity_poly.pdbx_seq_one_letter_code
_entity_poly.pdbx_strand_id
1 'polypeptide(L)'
;MKQLGISSQTVVEFMTGYPHEGRRGAAAGAERLERMMEIPHTCTDKELLVHCVCAKEIIDRYRRASEPIVSFWGFLDKMIATVIAVPDAAPVTHKCLTFMPGKIKLPNGLFMTYDNIKVETDDIGRPQYSYWNGKTYKALHSGIVAENVTSGTARCVIGDGMLRVQPRYPVCLTVHDELVVLVKDEEVDSAKAWIKEQITAPVKYLPGIPLNAEVGAAHRYGDAK
;
A
#
# COMPACT_ATOMS: atom_id res chain seq x y z
N MET A 1 9.80 10.03 -24.38
CA MET A 1 9.63 11.47 -24.05
C MET A 1 8.45 12.14 -24.75
N LYS A 2 8.37 12.20 -26.10
CA LYS A 2 7.26 12.91 -26.80
C LYS A 2 5.85 12.42 -26.46
N GLN A 3 5.63 11.10 -26.35
CA GLN A 3 4.34 10.53 -25.95
C GLN A 3 3.93 10.90 -24.51
N LEU A 4 4.90 11.18 -23.64
CA LEU A 4 4.67 11.68 -22.29
C LEU A 4 4.65 13.22 -22.26
N GLY A 5 4.72 13.93 -23.38
CA GLY A 5 4.76 15.41 -23.38
C GLY A 5 5.93 16.01 -22.61
N ILE A 6 7.01 15.25 -22.37
CA ILE A 6 8.19 15.71 -21.65
C ILE A 6 8.96 16.68 -22.55
N SER A 7 9.10 17.92 -22.08
CA SER A 7 9.81 18.99 -22.78
C SER A 7 11.28 19.03 -22.39
N SER A 8 12.11 19.75 -23.15
CA SER A 8 13.50 20.02 -22.75
C SER A 8 13.56 20.76 -21.41
N GLN A 9 12.56 21.62 -21.12
CA GLN A 9 12.46 22.33 -19.85
C GLN A 9 12.27 21.36 -18.68
N THR A 10 11.47 20.29 -18.84
CA THR A 10 11.26 19.26 -17.81
C THR A 10 12.56 18.52 -17.48
N VAL A 11 13.41 18.27 -18.48
CA VAL A 11 14.73 17.65 -18.26
C VAL A 11 15.63 18.60 -17.47
N VAL A 12 15.65 19.89 -17.83
CA VAL A 12 16.41 20.91 -17.09
C VAL A 12 15.94 20.97 -15.64
N GLU A 13 14.64 21.08 -15.39
CA GLU A 13 14.07 21.15 -14.03
C GLU A 13 14.37 19.90 -13.20
N PHE A 14 14.36 18.72 -13.82
CA PHE A 14 14.78 17.49 -13.13
C PHE A 14 16.22 17.61 -12.63
N MET A 15 17.13 18.08 -13.48
CA MET A 15 18.56 18.21 -13.18
C MET A 15 18.88 19.36 -12.23
N THR A 16 18.16 20.48 -12.33
CA THR A 16 18.53 21.74 -11.66
C THR A 16 17.59 22.16 -10.53
N GLY A 17 16.49 21.44 -10.32
CA GLY A 17 15.44 21.87 -9.39
C GLY A 17 14.17 22.29 -10.09
N TYR A 18 13.03 21.97 -9.50
CA TYR A 18 11.75 22.49 -9.97
C TYR A 18 11.51 23.89 -9.39
N PRO A 19 10.87 24.82 -10.13
CA PRO A 19 10.68 26.20 -9.70
C PRO A 19 9.96 26.35 -8.35
N HIS A 20 9.02 25.45 -8.05
CA HIS A 20 8.26 25.45 -6.79
C HIS A 20 9.06 24.97 -5.58
N GLU A 21 10.26 24.39 -5.76
CA GLU A 21 11.15 23.94 -4.68
C GLU A 21 11.97 25.12 -4.09
N GLY A 22 11.91 26.31 -4.70
CA GLY A 22 12.59 27.52 -4.23
C GLY A 22 14.10 27.35 -4.12
N ARG A 23 14.74 27.98 -3.11
CA ARG A 23 16.20 27.88 -2.87
C ARG A 23 16.69 26.44 -2.62
N ARG A 24 15.81 25.49 -2.35
CA ARG A 24 16.13 24.07 -2.15
C ARG A 24 16.13 23.27 -3.46
N GLY A 25 15.58 23.83 -4.55
CA GLY A 25 15.48 23.14 -5.84
C GLY A 25 16.83 22.76 -6.43
N ALA A 26 17.83 23.64 -6.38
CA ALA A 26 19.16 23.36 -6.90
C ALA A 26 19.85 22.19 -6.17
N ALA A 27 19.78 22.17 -4.84
CA ALA A 27 20.29 21.06 -4.04
C ALA A 27 19.52 19.76 -4.33
N ALA A 28 18.19 19.83 -4.48
CA ALA A 28 17.36 18.68 -4.82
C ALA A 28 17.64 18.13 -6.23
N GLY A 29 17.97 18.99 -7.20
CA GLY A 29 18.40 18.58 -8.55
C GLY A 29 19.72 17.83 -8.53
N ALA A 30 20.71 18.36 -7.80
CA ALA A 30 22.00 17.70 -7.61
C ALA A 30 21.87 16.34 -6.90
N GLU A 31 21.09 16.28 -5.82
CA GLU A 31 20.79 15.03 -5.09
C GLU A 31 20.11 14.00 -6.01
N ARG A 32 19.18 14.43 -6.88
CA ARG A 32 18.55 13.53 -7.87
C ARG A 32 19.56 12.92 -8.83
N LEU A 33 20.55 13.70 -9.27
CA LEU A 33 21.60 13.21 -10.16
C LEU A 33 22.58 12.26 -9.45
N GLU A 34 22.96 12.57 -8.21
CA GLU A 34 23.78 11.67 -7.39
C GLU A 34 23.09 10.32 -7.19
N ARG A 35 21.83 10.35 -6.73
CA ARG A 35 21.00 9.15 -6.55
C ARG A 35 20.73 8.41 -7.85
N MET A 36 20.66 9.12 -8.98
CA MET A 36 20.56 8.49 -10.30
C MET A 36 21.81 7.65 -10.57
N MET A 37 23.00 8.16 -10.30
CA MET A 37 24.26 7.45 -10.54
C MET A 37 24.46 6.24 -9.60
N GLU A 38 23.81 6.22 -8.45
CA GLU A 38 23.81 5.07 -7.53
C GLU A 38 22.96 3.88 -8.04
N ILE A 39 22.06 4.11 -9.00
CA ILE A 39 21.20 3.05 -9.55
C ILE A 39 22.08 2.10 -10.37
N PRO A 40 22.15 0.79 -10.05
CA PRO A 40 22.85 -0.16 -10.89
C PRO A 40 22.20 -0.23 -12.29
N HIS A 41 22.98 0.01 -13.34
CA HIS A 41 22.47 0.09 -14.71
C HIS A 41 23.50 -0.40 -15.74
N THR A 42 23.00 -0.87 -16.89
CA THR A 42 23.83 -1.29 -18.05
C THR A 42 23.67 -0.37 -19.26
N CYS A 43 22.71 0.56 -19.21
CA CYS A 43 22.54 1.60 -20.23
C CYS A 43 23.56 2.72 -20.03
N THR A 44 23.57 3.69 -20.94
CA THR A 44 24.39 4.90 -20.78
C THR A 44 23.78 5.87 -19.78
N ASP A 45 24.59 6.73 -19.15
CA ASP A 45 24.11 7.79 -18.23
C ASP A 45 23.01 8.66 -18.87
N LYS A 46 23.13 8.93 -20.18
CA LYS A 46 22.12 9.69 -20.93
C LYS A 46 20.79 8.94 -20.99
N GLU A 47 20.82 7.64 -21.27
CA GLU A 47 19.62 6.81 -21.26
C GLU A 47 19.03 6.70 -19.86
N LEU A 48 19.86 6.51 -18.84
CA LEU A 48 19.43 6.48 -17.45
C LEU A 48 18.72 7.78 -17.05
N LEU A 49 19.27 8.93 -17.43
CA LEU A 49 18.62 10.23 -17.22
C LEU A 49 17.25 10.28 -17.91
N VAL A 50 17.13 9.80 -19.15
CA VAL A 50 15.83 9.70 -19.82
C VAL A 50 14.85 8.85 -19.01
N HIS A 51 15.28 7.69 -18.51
CA HIS A 51 14.47 6.81 -17.68
C HIS A 51 14.00 7.51 -16.39
N CYS A 52 14.91 8.15 -15.66
CA CYS A 52 14.60 8.84 -14.41
C CYS A 52 13.62 10.00 -14.61
N VAL A 53 13.82 10.83 -15.64
CA VAL A 53 12.90 11.93 -15.98
C VAL A 53 11.52 11.37 -16.35
N CYS A 54 11.46 10.33 -17.20
CA CYS A 54 10.19 9.71 -17.59
C CYS A 54 9.46 9.10 -16.38
N ALA A 55 10.18 8.38 -15.51
CA ALA A 55 9.63 7.79 -14.30
C ALA A 55 9.06 8.86 -13.36
N LYS A 56 9.80 9.95 -13.13
CA LYS A 56 9.35 11.07 -12.31
C LYS A 56 8.07 11.70 -12.86
N GLU A 57 8.01 11.96 -14.17
CA GLU A 57 6.80 12.52 -14.79
C GLU A 57 5.59 11.58 -14.68
N ILE A 58 5.78 10.28 -14.86
CA ILE A 58 4.71 9.27 -14.68
C ILE A 58 4.21 9.28 -13.22
N ILE A 59 5.14 9.26 -12.25
CA ILE A 59 4.82 9.32 -10.82
C ILE A 59 4.04 10.60 -10.48
N ASP A 60 4.49 11.75 -10.97
CA ASP A 60 3.84 13.02 -10.68
C ASP A 60 2.46 13.12 -11.31
N ARG A 61 2.28 12.60 -12.53
CA ARG A 61 0.96 12.51 -13.17
C ARG A 61 0.01 11.67 -12.36
N TYR A 62 0.45 10.49 -11.94
CA TYR A 62 -0.35 9.62 -11.08
C TYR A 62 -0.74 10.35 -9.79
N ARG A 63 0.22 10.97 -9.10
CA ARG A 63 -0.03 11.71 -7.85
C ARG A 63 -1.02 12.86 -8.04
N ARG A 64 -0.95 13.60 -9.16
CA ARG A 64 -1.91 14.66 -9.50
C ARG A 64 -3.31 14.11 -9.78
N ALA A 65 -3.41 12.99 -10.50
CA ALA A 65 -4.68 12.35 -10.82
C ALA A 65 -5.30 11.60 -9.63
N SER A 66 -4.50 11.21 -8.66
CA SER A 66 -4.89 10.39 -7.51
C SER A 66 -4.72 11.14 -6.18
N GLU A 67 -5.17 12.39 -6.13
CA GLU A 67 -5.10 13.25 -4.94
C GLU A 67 -5.59 12.57 -3.65
N PRO A 68 -6.71 11.80 -3.64
CA PRO A 68 -7.15 11.13 -2.42
C PRO A 68 -6.14 10.13 -1.86
N ILE A 69 -5.35 9.48 -2.73
CA ILE A 69 -4.30 8.54 -2.33
C ILE A 69 -3.12 9.29 -1.72
N VAL A 70 -2.72 10.40 -2.33
CA VAL A 70 -1.62 11.24 -1.83
C VAL A 70 -1.99 11.84 -0.46
N SER A 71 -3.22 12.33 -0.34
CA SER A 71 -3.76 12.85 0.92
C SER A 71 -3.86 11.77 2.00
N PHE A 72 -4.15 10.51 1.62
CA PHE A 72 -4.10 9.39 2.54
C PHE A 72 -2.67 9.12 3.05
N TRP A 73 -1.64 9.16 2.19
CA TRP A 73 -0.26 9.03 2.64
C TRP A 73 0.16 10.14 3.62
N GLY A 74 -0.19 11.39 3.32
CA GLY A 74 0.07 12.51 4.24
C GLY A 74 -0.66 12.36 5.58
N PHE A 75 -1.89 11.83 5.57
CA PHE A 75 -2.60 11.46 6.80
C PHE A 75 -1.84 10.39 7.60
N LEU A 76 -1.31 9.35 6.95
CA LEU A 76 -0.55 8.31 7.62
C LEU A 76 0.78 8.82 8.21
N ASP A 77 1.49 9.70 7.50
CA ASP A 77 2.70 10.34 8.04
C ASP A 77 2.37 11.14 9.31
N LYS A 78 1.23 11.84 9.32
CA LYS A 78 0.73 12.51 10.53
C LYS A 78 0.43 11.50 11.65
N MET A 79 -0.25 10.40 11.35
CA MET A 79 -0.56 9.37 12.37
C MET A 79 0.72 8.73 12.95
N ILE A 80 1.75 8.53 12.14
CA ILE A 80 3.06 8.07 12.62
C ILE A 80 3.62 9.09 13.61
N ALA A 81 3.72 10.35 13.21
CA ALA A 81 4.36 11.41 13.97
C ALA A 81 3.62 11.82 15.25
N THR A 82 2.28 11.71 15.28
CA THR A 82 1.46 12.21 16.40
C THR A 82 0.83 11.12 17.27
N VAL A 83 0.78 9.87 16.79
CA VAL A 83 0.10 8.77 17.51
C VAL A 83 0.98 7.54 17.63
N ILE A 84 1.42 6.95 16.52
CA ILE A 84 2.10 5.65 16.54
C ILE A 84 3.47 5.76 17.23
N ALA A 85 4.25 6.78 16.90
CA ALA A 85 5.59 6.99 17.45
C ALA A 85 5.61 7.79 18.78
N VAL A 86 4.45 8.21 19.28
CA VAL A 86 4.34 9.04 20.48
C VAL A 86 3.82 8.20 21.64
N PRO A 87 4.65 7.93 22.67
CA PRO A 87 4.20 7.27 23.88
C PRO A 87 2.98 7.98 24.49
N ASP A 88 2.02 7.20 24.99
CA ASP A 88 0.82 7.68 25.68
C ASP A 88 -0.12 8.60 24.86
N ALA A 89 0.08 8.71 23.54
CA ALA A 89 -0.83 9.45 22.68
C ALA A 89 -2.26 8.86 22.72
N ALA A 90 -3.25 9.76 22.74
CA ALA A 90 -4.65 9.36 22.68
C ALA A 90 -4.95 8.62 21.36
N PRO A 91 -5.70 7.50 21.39
CA PRO A 91 -6.09 6.80 20.18
C PRO A 91 -6.86 7.68 19.21
N VAL A 92 -6.58 7.53 17.91
CA VAL A 92 -7.30 8.22 16.83
C VAL A 92 -7.95 7.19 15.93
N THR A 93 -9.27 7.26 15.76
CA THR A 93 -10.01 6.39 14.84
C THR A 93 -10.25 7.12 13.53
N HIS A 94 -9.91 6.49 12.42
CA HIS A 94 -10.23 6.94 11.07
C HIS A 94 -10.84 5.77 10.29
N LYS A 95 -12.09 5.93 9.85
CA LYS A 95 -12.89 4.87 9.25
C LYS A 95 -12.91 3.62 10.15
N CYS A 96 -12.35 2.52 9.69
CA CYS A 96 -12.36 1.23 10.38
C CYS A 96 -11.05 0.92 11.13
N LEU A 97 -10.12 1.87 11.15
CA LEU A 97 -8.79 1.73 11.77
C LEU A 97 -8.71 2.60 13.01
N THR A 98 -8.13 2.07 14.10
CA THR A 98 -7.80 2.86 15.29
C THR A 98 -6.29 2.87 15.49
N PHE A 99 -5.68 4.04 15.30
CA PHE A 99 -4.27 4.30 15.53
C PHE A 99 -4.03 4.50 17.02
N MET A 100 -2.98 3.86 17.55
CA MET A 100 -2.59 3.87 18.96
C MET A 100 -1.06 3.90 19.07
N PRO A 101 -0.49 4.25 20.22
CA PRO A 101 0.95 4.13 20.44
C PRO A 101 1.46 2.72 20.09
N GLY A 102 2.39 2.65 19.14
CA GLY A 102 3.01 1.42 18.65
C GLY A 102 2.11 0.45 17.88
N LYS A 103 0.84 0.76 17.58
CA LYS A 103 -0.05 -0.20 16.92
C LYS A 103 -1.26 0.40 16.22
N ILE A 104 -1.87 -0.37 15.33
CA ILE A 104 -3.13 -0.04 14.66
C ILE A 104 -4.11 -1.20 14.88
N LYS A 105 -5.28 -0.89 15.44
CA LYS A 105 -6.38 -1.86 15.56
C LYS A 105 -7.12 -1.98 14.24
N LEU A 106 -7.27 -3.20 13.77
CA LEU A 106 -8.04 -3.58 12.59
C LEU A 106 -9.52 -3.80 12.93
N PRO A 107 -10.40 -3.87 11.92
CA PRO A 107 -11.86 -3.98 12.15
C PRO A 107 -12.28 -5.26 12.86
N ASN A 108 -11.52 -6.34 12.70
CA ASN A 108 -11.73 -7.61 13.40
C ASN A 108 -11.24 -7.60 14.87
N GLY A 109 -10.69 -6.48 15.34
CA GLY A 109 -10.19 -6.32 16.70
C GLY A 109 -8.73 -6.75 16.92
N LEU A 110 -8.06 -7.33 15.91
CA LEU A 110 -6.64 -7.64 15.96
C LEU A 110 -5.79 -6.37 15.80
N PHE A 111 -4.52 -6.47 16.16
CA PHE A 111 -3.57 -5.35 16.09
C PHE A 111 -2.45 -5.64 15.09
N MET A 112 -2.10 -4.63 14.31
CA MET A 112 -0.81 -4.53 13.65
C MET A 112 0.13 -3.78 14.57
N THR A 113 1.27 -4.36 14.95
CA THR A 113 2.20 -3.78 15.92
C THR A 113 3.49 -3.30 15.25
N TYR A 114 4.04 -2.24 15.83
CA TYR A 114 5.31 -1.62 15.46
C TYR A 114 6.13 -1.49 16.76
N ASP A 115 6.94 -2.50 17.04
CA ASP A 115 7.64 -2.61 18.32
C ASP A 115 8.91 -1.77 18.34
N ASN A 116 9.29 -1.25 19.51
CA ASN A 116 10.54 -0.52 19.75
C ASN A 116 10.80 0.60 18.73
N ILE A 117 9.82 1.49 18.52
CA ILE A 117 9.97 2.57 17.54
C ILE A 117 11.13 3.48 17.92
N LYS A 118 12.02 3.72 16.95
CA LYS A 118 13.08 4.71 17.02
C LYS A 118 12.73 5.92 16.18
N VAL A 119 13.13 7.09 16.66
CA VAL A 119 13.03 8.35 15.94
C VAL A 119 14.44 8.92 15.87
N GLU A 120 14.94 9.05 14.66
CA GLU A 120 16.26 9.62 14.36
C GLU A 120 16.07 10.84 13.47
N THR A 121 17.05 11.74 13.42
CA THR A 121 16.98 12.93 12.58
C THR A 121 17.97 12.76 11.43
N ASP A 122 17.53 12.98 10.19
CA ASP A 122 18.44 12.99 9.04
C ASP A 122 19.31 14.27 8.98
N ASP A 123 20.25 14.30 8.04
CA ASP A 123 21.23 15.40 7.89
C ASP A 123 20.58 16.77 7.65
N ILE A 124 19.29 16.80 7.26
CA ILE A 124 18.52 18.01 6.99
C ILE A 124 17.44 18.29 8.06
N GLY A 125 17.51 17.60 9.19
CA GLY A 125 16.67 17.90 10.36
C GLY A 125 15.30 17.22 10.36
N ARG A 126 15.03 16.25 9.46
CA ARG A 126 13.72 15.59 9.39
C ARG A 126 13.70 14.31 10.23
N PRO A 127 12.60 14.05 10.96
CA PRO A 127 12.45 12.81 11.69
C PRO A 127 12.30 11.62 10.73
N GLN A 128 13.07 10.58 11.00
CA GLN A 128 13.02 9.28 10.36
C GLN A 128 12.60 8.26 11.42
N TYR A 129 11.60 7.45 11.09
CA TYR A 129 11.06 6.47 12.01
C TYR A 129 11.48 5.07 11.59
N SER A 130 11.80 4.22 12.55
CA SER A 130 12.02 2.80 12.32
C SER A 130 11.43 1.97 13.45
N TYR A 131 11.11 0.70 13.18
CA TYR A 131 10.55 -0.22 14.16
C TYR A 131 11.27 -1.57 14.09
N TRP A 132 11.29 -2.29 15.20
CA TRP A 132 11.86 -3.63 15.30
C TRP A 132 10.86 -4.67 14.80
N ASN A 133 11.24 -5.46 13.79
CA ASN A 133 10.38 -6.53 13.26
C ASN A 133 10.67 -7.92 13.87
N GLY A 134 11.42 -7.98 14.98
CA GLY A 134 11.89 -9.24 15.58
C GLY A 134 13.30 -9.67 15.13
N LYS A 135 13.84 -9.10 14.05
CA LYS A 135 15.18 -9.45 13.51
C LYS A 135 16.03 -8.24 13.18
N THR A 136 15.45 -7.19 12.61
CA THR A 136 16.13 -5.98 12.16
C THR A 136 15.21 -4.77 12.34
N TYR A 137 15.79 -3.58 12.45
CA TYR A 137 15.03 -2.36 12.30
C TYR A 137 14.61 -2.18 10.84
N LYS A 138 13.33 -1.84 10.64
CA LYS A 138 12.74 -1.52 9.33
C LYS A 138 12.22 -0.09 9.36
N ALA A 139 12.29 0.59 8.22
CA ALA A 139 11.75 1.92 8.09
C ALA A 139 10.24 1.93 8.38
N LEU A 140 9.76 2.98 9.02
CA LEU A 140 8.36 3.25 9.28
C LEU A 140 8.01 4.58 8.60
N HIS A 141 7.27 4.52 7.51
CA HIS A 141 6.80 5.69 6.77
C HIS A 141 5.41 5.41 6.21
N SER A 142 4.71 6.43 5.72
CA SER A 142 3.35 6.31 5.18
C SER A 142 3.19 5.18 4.16
N GLY A 143 4.16 4.95 3.28
CA GLY A 143 4.18 3.81 2.36
C GLY A 143 4.04 2.44 3.04
N ILE A 144 4.86 2.15 4.06
CA ILE A 144 4.78 0.89 4.84
C ILE A 144 3.45 0.78 5.56
N VAL A 145 3.00 1.87 6.19
CA VAL A 145 1.72 1.87 6.91
C VAL A 145 0.55 1.69 5.94
N ALA A 146 0.60 2.29 4.75
CA ALA A 146 -0.44 2.17 3.72
C ALA A 146 -0.57 0.73 3.22
N GLU A 147 0.55 0.06 2.92
CA GLU A 147 0.58 -1.36 2.57
C GLU A 147 -0.03 -2.20 3.70
N ASN A 148 0.45 -1.99 4.92
CA ASN A 148 0.02 -2.70 6.11
C ASN A 148 -1.48 -2.59 6.35
N VAL A 149 -2.03 -1.38 6.41
CA VAL A 149 -3.45 -1.20 6.71
C VAL A 149 -4.34 -1.67 5.55
N THR A 150 -3.90 -1.53 4.30
CA THR A 150 -4.65 -1.99 3.13
C THR A 150 -4.74 -3.52 3.13
N SER A 151 -3.60 -4.20 3.23
CA SER A 151 -3.52 -5.67 3.25
C SER A 151 -4.20 -6.26 4.49
N GLY A 152 -3.98 -5.67 5.66
CA GLY A 152 -4.63 -6.09 6.91
C GLY A 152 -6.16 -5.96 6.84
N THR A 153 -6.66 -4.87 6.25
CA THR A 153 -8.10 -4.66 6.06
C THR A 153 -8.66 -5.64 5.03
N ALA A 154 -7.99 -5.85 3.89
CA ALA A 154 -8.40 -6.83 2.89
C ALA A 154 -8.47 -8.25 3.46
N ARG A 155 -7.52 -8.63 4.33
CA ARG A 155 -7.56 -9.91 5.04
C ARG A 155 -8.77 -10.05 5.95
N CYS A 156 -9.21 -8.95 6.60
CA CYS A 156 -10.44 -8.94 7.39
C CYS A 156 -11.67 -9.20 6.50
N VAL A 157 -11.76 -8.53 5.35
CA VAL A 157 -12.88 -8.68 4.40
C VAL A 157 -13.02 -10.14 3.93
N ILE A 158 -11.91 -10.75 3.49
CA ILE A 158 -11.91 -12.15 3.06
C ILE A 158 -12.15 -13.10 4.23
N GLY A 159 -11.66 -12.76 5.42
CA GLY A 159 -11.95 -13.52 6.64
C GLY A 159 -13.44 -13.58 6.94
N ASP A 160 -14.15 -12.47 6.80
CA ASP A 160 -15.60 -12.42 7.01
C ASP A 160 -16.34 -13.29 5.97
N GLY A 161 -15.90 -13.26 4.70
CA GLY A 161 -16.42 -14.14 3.64
C GLY A 161 -16.18 -15.62 3.93
N MET A 162 -14.96 -15.97 4.32
CA MET A 162 -14.57 -17.33 4.71
C MET A 162 -15.45 -17.86 5.86
N LEU A 163 -15.69 -17.05 6.88
CA LEU A 163 -16.55 -17.43 8.01
C LEU A 163 -18.01 -17.68 7.61
N ARG A 164 -18.52 -16.98 6.58
CA ARG A 164 -19.87 -17.23 6.02
C ARG A 164 -19.92 -18.52 5.19
N VAL A 165 -18.86 -18.83 4.45
CA VAL A 165 -18.80 -19.99 3.54
C VAL A 165 -18.55 -21.30 4.30
N GLN A 166 -17.61 -21.30 5.24
CA GLN A 166 -17.11 -22.49 5.95
C GLN A 166 -18.19 -23.42 6.54
N PRO A 167 -19.30 -22.93 7.11
CA PRO A 167 -20.33 -23.80 7.67
C PRO A 167 -21.07 -24.67 6.64
N ARG A 168 -21.07 -24.26 5.36
CA ARG A 168 -21.76 -24.96 4.27
C ARG A 168 -20.80 -25.72 3.38
N TYR A 169 -19.73 -25.08 2.95
CA TYR A 169 -18.72 -25.68 2.09
C TYR A 169 -17.34 -25.55 2.72
N PRO A 170 -16.58 -26.65 2.88
CA PRO A 170 -15.25 -26.59 3.48
C PRO A 170 -14.31 -25.68 2.69
N VAL A 171 -13.77 -24.67 3.35
CA VAL A 171 -12.65 -23.87 2.84
C VAL A 171 -11.37 -24.65 3.10
N CYS A 172 -10.68 -25.04 2.04
CA CYS A 172 -9.49 -25.89 2.11
C CYS A 172 -8.18 -25.09 2.06
N LEU A 173 -8.20 -23.91 1.42
CA LEU A 173 -7.01 -23.10 1.21
C LEU A 173 -7.40 -21.62 1.03
N THR A 174 -6.50 -20.74 1.44
CA THR A 174 -6.52 -19.32 1.06
C THR A 174 -5.17 -18.95 0.45
N VAL A 175 -5.19 -18.29 -0.70
CA VAL A 175 -3.99 -17.79 -1.39
C VAL A 175 -4.21 -16.34 -1.77
N HIS A 176 -3.51 -15.42 -1.12
CA HIS A 176 -3.75 -13.98 -1.28
C HIS A 176 -5.22 -13.62 -1.09
N ASP A 177 -5.89 -13.19 -2.15
CA ASP A 177 -7.30 -12.82 -2.20
C ASP A 177 -8.24 -13.97 -2.63
N GLU A 178 -7.71 -15.17 -2.79
CA GLU A 178 -8.42 -16.36 -3.26
C GLU A 178 -8.91 -17.24 -2.10
N LEU A 179 -10.14 -17.74 -2.23
CA LEU A 179 -10.77 -18.71 -1.33
C LEU A 179 -11.03 -20.02 -2.08
N VAL A 180 -10.34 -21.10 -1.71
CA VAL A 180 -10.53 -22.42 -2.33
C VAL A 180 -11.50 -23.24 -1.48
N VAL A 181 -12.56 -23.71 -2.12
CA VAL A 181 -13.70 -24.34 -1.46
C VAL A 181 -13.97 -25.70 -2.09
N LEU A 182 -14.17 -26.72 -1.25
CA LEU A 182 -14.56 -28.06 -1.71
C LEU A 182 -16.08 -28.14 -1.85
N VAL A 183 -16.53 -28.52 -3.05
CA VAL A 183 -17.95 -28.61 -3.42
C VAL A 183 -18.16 -29.96 -4.11
N LYS A 184 -19.33 -30.58 -3.91
CA LYS A 184 -19.73 -31.77 -4.66
C LYS A 184 -20.07 -31.39 -6.11
N ASP A 185 -19.76 -32.28 -7.05
CA ASP A 185 -19.98 -32.03 -8.48
C ASP A 185 -21.43 -31.61 -8.80
N GLU A 186 -22.41 -32.20 -8.11
CA GLU A 186 -23.83 -31.90 -8.32
C GLU A 186 -24.26 -30.51 -7.80
N GLU A 187 -23.45 -29.87 -6.97
CA GLU A 187 -23.76 -28.59 -6.31
C GLU A 187 -23.03 -27.40 -6.94
N VAL A 188 -22.09 -27.62 -7.87
CA VAL A 188 -21.14 -26.60 -8.38
C VAL A 188 -21.83 -25.31 -8.78
N ASP A 189 -22.84 -25.36 -9.65
CA ASP A 189 -23.50 -24.13 -10.14
C ASP A 189 -24.17 -23.33 -9.02
N SER A 190 -24.85 -24.03 -8.11
CA SER A 190 -25.51 -23.41 -6.95
C SER A 190 -24.50 -22.85 -5.95
N ALA A 191 -23.39 -23.57 -5.74
CA ALA A 191 -22.33 -23.18 -4.84
C ALA A 191 -21.58 -21.96 -5.36
N LYS A 192 -21.27 -21.89 -6.66
CA LYS A 192 -20.60 -20.74 -7.27
C LYS A 192 -21.38 -19.44 -7.05
N ALA A 193 -22.68 -19.45 -7.32
CA ALA A 193 -23.54 -18.28 -7.12
C ALA A 193 -23.60 -17.87 -5.63
N TRP A 194 -23.84 -18.84 -4.75
CA TRP A 194 -23.97 -18.58 -3.32
C TRP A 194 -22.65 -18.13 -2.68
N ILE A 195 -21.52 -18.79 -3.00
CA ILE A 195 -20.19 -18.41 -2.51
C ILE A 195 -19.84 -17.00 -2.96
N LYS A 196 -20.08 -16.66 -4.24
CA LYS A 196 -19.86 -15.30 -4.75
C LYS A 196 -20.61 -14.27 -3.91
N GLU A 197 -21.90 -14.50 -3.69
CA GLU A 197 -22.73 -13.64 -2.84
C GLU A 197 -22.13 -13.50 -1.43
N GLN A 198 -21.69 -14.61 -0.83
CA GLN A 198 -21.11 -14.58 0.51
C GLN A 198 -19.79 -13.80 0.56
N ILE A 199 -18.86 -14.00 -0.38
CA ILE A 199 -17.54 -13.34 -0.33
C ILE A 199 -17.60 -11.86 -0.76
N THR A 200 -18.61 -11.46 -1.53
CA THR A 200 -18.83 -10.05 -1.92
C THR A 200 -19.88 -9.34 -1.06
N ALA A 201 -20.39 -9.98 -0.01
CA ALA A 201 -21.39 -9.38 0.86
C ALA A 201 -20.83 -8.09 1.53
N PRO A 202 -21.63 -7.02 1.67
CA PRO A 202 -21.19 -5.77 2.28
C PRO A 202 -20.66 -5.98 3.71
N VAL A 203 -19.48 -5.42 3.99
CA VAL A 203 -18.90 -5.42 5.34
C VAL A 203 -19.25 -4.12 6.08
N LYS A 204 -19.66 -4.24 7.34
CA LYS A 204 -20.20 -3.11 8.13
C LYS A 204 -19.21 -1.97 8.33
N TYR A 205 -17.91 -2.28 8.36
CA TYR A 205 -16.83 -1.33 8.63
C TYR A 205 -16.29 -0.64 7.37
N LEU A 206 -16.73 -1.04 6.16
CA LEU A 206 -16.42 -0.35 4.90
C LEU A 206 -17.71 -0.14 4.09
N PRO A 207 -18.63 0.72 4.56
CA PRO A 207 -19.87 0.96 3.82
C PRO A 207 -19.58 1.50 2.42
N GLY A 208 -20.21 0.90 1.40
CA GLY A 208 -20.09 1.33 0.01
C GLY A 208 -18.82 0.88 -0.73
N ILE A 209 -17.98 0.04 -0.13
CA ILE A 209 -16.83 -0.53 -0.86
C ILE A 209 -17.31 -1.43 -2.02
N PRO A 210 -16.84 -1.23 -3.26
CA PRO A 210 -17.18 -2.11 -4.36
C PRO A 210 -16.38 -3.41 -4.24
N LEU A 211 -17.03 -4.47 -3.74
CA LEU A 211 -16.46 -5.83 -3.74
C LEU A 211 -16.96 -6.60 -4.95
N ASN A 212 -16.06 -7.36 -5.57
CA ASN A 212 -16.37 -8.30 -6.63
C ASN A 212 -15.47 -9.53 -6.50
N ALA A 213 -15.85 -10.61 -7.15
CA ALA A 213 -15.07 -11.85 -7.21
C ALA A 213 -15.30 -12.57 -8.54
N GLU A 214 -14.24 -13.20 -9.04
CA GLU A 214 -14.27 -14.19 -10.10
C GLU A 214 -14.40 -15.59 -9.48
N VAL A 215 -15.15 -16.49 -10.13
CA VAL A 215 -15.41 -17.83 -9.57
C VAL A 215 -15.27 -18.90 -10.66
N GLY A 216 -14.23 -19.71 -10.53
CA GLY A 216 -13.98 -20.93 -11.29
C GLY A 216 -14.37 -22.19 -10.53
N ALA A 217 -14.38 -23.33 -11.22
CA ALA A 217 -14.51 -24.65 -10.60
C ALA A 217 -13.82 -25.68 -11.49
N ALA A 218 -13.05 -26.58 -10.89
CA ALA A 218 -12.43 -27.72 -11.55
C ALA A 218 -12.13 -28.82 -10.53
N HIS A 219 -11.89 -30.05 -11.00
CA HIS A 219 -11.56 -31.19 -10.14
C HIS A 219 -10.17 -31.07 -9.49
N ARG A 220 -9.31 -30.19 -10.02
CA ARG A 220 -7.96 -29.93 -9.51
C ARG A 220 -7.76 -28.44 -9.35
N TYR A 221 -7.11 -28.05 -8.26
CA TYR A 221 -6.86 -26.66 -7.93
C TYR A 221 -6.15 -25.88 -9.06
N GLY A 222 -5.14 -26.47 -9.70
CA GLY A 222 -4.42 -25.81 -10.80
C GLY A 222 -5.27 -25.49 -12.03
N ASP A 223 -6.37 -26.24 -12.24
CA ASP A 223 -7.29 -26.06 -13.36
C ASP A 223 -8.47 -25.11 -13.00
N ALA A 224 -8.58 -24.72 -11.73
CA ALA A 224 -9.65 -23.85 -11.21
C ALA A 224 -9.26 -22.37 -11.13
N LYS A 225 -8.03 -22.02 -11.52
CA LYS A 225 -7.50 -20.65 -11.55
C LYS A 225 -7.99 -19.85 -12.75
#